data_AF-A0A4P6Q0F1-F1
#
_entry.id   AF-A0A4P6Q0F1-F1
#
_cell.length_a   1.000
_cell.length_b   1.000
_cell.length_c   1.000
_cell.angle_alpha   90.00
_cell.angle_beta   90.00
_cell.angle_gamma   90.00
#
_symmetry.space_group_name_H-M   'P 1'
#
loop_
_entity.id
_entity.type
_entity.pdbx_description
1 polymer ?
#
loop_
_entity_poly.entity_id
_entity_poly.type
_entity_poly.pdbx_seq_one_letter_code
_entity_poly.pdbx_strand_id
1 'polypeptide(L)'
;MSDLPFGFSMPNDPDDESGRRSGDSGSGAGSGGSGGPGGGDPAMPGGFPFGDPQQMAQMLRQFADMMASQSAPGEQQAQAGSVNWDMAKNIARHAVSQKGDSSVGAHDYAKVQEALRLADLWTNEATSLPSGVHTMQAWSRSEWIEKTMPTWSKLCEPLTRRLVESMGQNLPEEMQSMAGPLMGMVRQMGGMLVGQQAGQAIGELAGEVVGSTDVGLPLAGEGTAALLPDGVAAFGEGLGIPEDEIRLYLAAREVALHRLFGHVPWLRSHVFSLVEDYARGMSFDMSGLEEKLGQIDIANPEALQEALAGSEGEGLFQPQDTPQQKASLARLETTLALVEGWLSVVVDAAVAERLPQSAALAEATRRRRATGGPAEHTFATLVGLELRPRRLREAAALWTALEEARGVEGRDAVWEHPDLMPSGDDLDDPDAFVHGRGESAADEIDITQFTGPAEGAAGDSADEAASEGTGEQDGRKEGPDGGGTDEGSA
;
A
#
# COMPACT_ATOMS: atom_id res chain seq x y z
N MET A 1 20.21 -74.35 19.52
CA MET A 1 20.74 -74.31 18.15
C MET A 1 20.71 -72.83 17.74
N SER A 2 21.72 -72.00 18.08
CA SER A 2 23.03 -71.77 17.41
C SER A 2 22.86 -71.25 15.97
N ASP A 3 23.35 -70.11 15.50
CA ASP A 3 24.41 -69.18 15.96
C ASP A 3 24.28 -67.77 15.30
N LEU A 4 24.79 -66.73 15.97
CA LEU A 4 25.21 -65.39 15.46
C LEU A 4 26.76 -65.40 15.29
N PRO A 5 27.58 -64.30 15.12
CA PRO A 5 27.35 -62.84 14.93
C PRO A 5 28.34 -62.16 13.93
N PHE A 6 28.36 -60.81 13.85
CA PHE A 6 29.52 -59.86 13.86
C PHE A 6 29.03 -58.48 13.33
N GLY A 7 29.30 -57.29 13.87
CA GLY A 7 30.06 -56.80 15.03
C GLY A 7 30.15 -55.25 14.96
N PHE A 8 29.96 -54.56 16.09
CA PHE A 8 30.07 -53.10 16.30
C PHE A 8 31.54 -52.65 16.44
N SER A 9 31.86 -51.38 16.10
CA SER A 9 32.58 -50.42 16.99
C SER A 9 32.99 -49.09 16.30
N MET A 10 32.65 -47.97 16.97
CA MET A 10 33.44 -46.72 17.10
C MET A 10 34.25 -46.86 18.42
N PRO A 11 35.42 -46.24 18.67
CA PRO A 11 35.56 -44.76 18.81
C PRO A 11 36.98 -44.16 18.53
N ASN A 12 37.10 -42.82 18.38
CA ASN A 12 38.01 -41.94 19.17
C ASN A 12 38.09 -40.49 18.63
N ASP A 13 38.17 -39.56 19.58
CA ASP A 13 38.79 -38.21 19.55
C ASP A 13 40.19 -38.34 20.23
N PRO A 14 41.07 -37.33 20.46
CA PRO A 14 41.34 -36.00 19.87
C PRO A 14 42.85 -35.81 19.48
N ASP A 15 43.23 -34.60 19.04
CA ASP A 15 44.58 -34.00 18.97
C ASP A 15 45.71 -34.72 18.19
N ASP A 16 46.21 -34.08 17.12
CA ASP A 16 47.67 -34.06 16.86
C ASP A 16 48.11 -32.90 15.94
N GLU A 17 48.95 -32.02 16.50
CA GLU A 17 49.86 -31.15 15.76
C GLU A 17 50.94 -32.00 15.08
N SER A 18 51.20 -31.77 13.79
CA SER A 18 52.56 -31.99 13.27
C SER A 18 52.86 -31.10 12.07
N GLY A 19 53.86 -30.24 12.25
CA GLY A 19 54.47 -29.52 11.14
C GLY A 19 55.36 -30.43 10.29
N ARG A 20 55.61 -30.01 9.05
CA ARG A 20 56.96 -29.91 8.46
C ARG A 20 56.94 -29.37 7.03
N ARG A 21 57.78 -28.34 6.88
CA ARG A 21 58.44 -27.77 5.69
C ARG A 21 58.80 -28.73 4.55
N SER A 22 58.67 -28.21 3.33
CA SER A 22 59.66 -28.12 2.24
C SER A 22 59.07 -27.13 1.22
N GLY A 23 59.74 -26.12 0.64
CA GLY A 23 61.15 -25.92 0.35
C GLY A 23 61.26 -25.62 -1.16
N ASP A 24 62.06 -24.61 -1.52
CA ASP A 24 62.59 -24.31 -2.87
C ASP A 24 61.74 -23.41 -3.79
N SER A 25 62.23 -22.45 -4.59
CA SER A 25 63.42 -21.58 -4.68
C SER A 25 63.15 -20.66 -5.89
N GLY A 26 63.70 -19.43 -5.92
CA GLY A 26 63.57 -18.57 -7.10
C GLY A 26 64.02 -17.12 -6.94
N SER A 27 65.33 -16.94 -6.77
CA SER A 27 66.09 -15.68 -6.73
C SER A 27 66.13 -14.89 -8.05
N GLY A 28 66.25 -13.56 -7.96
CA GLY A 28 66.68 -12.69 -9.06
C GLY A 28 66.76 -11.21 -8.67
N ALA A 29 67.97 -10.71 -8.40
CA ALA A 29 68.29 -9.34 -7.98
C ALA A 29 69.00 -8.53 -9.09
N GLY A 30 68.97 -7.20 -8.97
CA GLY A 30 69.84 -6.22 -9.65
C GLY A 30 69.24 -4.81 -9.53
N SER A 31 69.63 -3.92 -8.61
CA SER A 31 70.89 -3.19 -8.41
C SER A 31 71.23 -2.14 -9.49
N GLY A 32 71.08 -0.86 -9.12
CA GLY A 32 72.15 0.14 -9.31
C GLY A 32 71.82 1.44 -10.05
N GLY A 33 72.03 2.58 -9.35
CA GLY A 33 72.39 3.89 -9.94
C GLY A 33 71.41 5.04 -9.61
N SER A 34 71.53 5.80 -8.51
CA SER A 34 72.48 6.90 -8.20
C SER A 34 72.29 8.20 -9.03
N GLY A 35 71.86 9.29 -8.38
CA GLY A 35 72.00 10.66 -8.88
C GLY A 35 71.04 11.70 -8.27
N GLY A 36 71.37 12.28 -7.11
CA GLY A 36 70.95 13.65 -6.77
C GLY A 36 72.08 14.65 -7.11
N PRO A 37 72.08 15.93 -6.67
CA PRO A 37 71.08 16.66 -5.87
C PRO A 37 70.83 18.13 -6.31
N GLY A 38 69.92 18.83 -5.63
CA GLY A 38 70.18 20.23 -5.21
C GLY A 38 69.36 21.37 -5.83
N GLY A 39 68.46 21.93 -5.01
CA GLY A 39 68.52 23.34 -4.58
C GLY A 39 67.90 24.43 -5.47
N GLY A 40 66.91 25.15 -4.91
CA GLY A 40 66.67 26.56 -5.22
C GLY A 40 65.21 27.00 -5.35
N ASP A 41 64.57 27.32 -4.22
CA ASP A 41 63.74 28.53 -4.17
C ASP A 41 64.71 29.70 -3.96
N PRO A 42 64.61 30.82 -4.72
CA PRO A 42 63.53 31.79 -4.47
C PRO A 42 63.07 32.60 -5.70
N ALA A 43 61.80 33.00 -5.74
CA ALA A 43 61.33 34.37 -5.99
C ALA A 43 59.89 34.40 -6.53
N MET A 44 59.02 35.14 -5.82
CA MET A 44 57.77 35.67 -6.35
C MET A 44 58.03 36.55 -7.59
N PRO A 45 57.18 36.45 -8.61
CA PRO A 45 56.63 37.64 -9.23
C PRO A 45 55.11 37.54 -9.28
N GLY A 46 54.44 38.49 -8.61
CA GLY A 46 53.02 38.73 -8.81
C GLY A 46 52.73 39.03 -10.28
N GLY A 47 51.65 38.43 -10.78
CA GLY A 47 51.16 38.67 -12.13
C GLY A 47 50.02 37.71 -12.46
N PHE A 48 48.79 38.13 -12.19
CA PHE A 48 47.60 37.53 -12.79
C PHE A 48 47.75 37.51 -14.32
N PRO A 49 47.65 36.36 -15.01
CA PRO A 49 47.51 36.35 -16.46
C PRO A 49 46.02 36.32 -16.81
N PHE A 50 45.35 37.48 -16.73
CA PHE A 50 44.18 37.69 -17.57
C PHE A 50 44.70 37.94 -18.99
N GLY A 51 44.50 36.99 -19.90
CA GLY A 51 45.00 37.14 -21.26
C GLY A 51 44.53 36.06 -22.23
N ASP A 52 43.24 36.04 -22.53
CA ASP A 52 42.72 35.90 -23.90
C ASP A 52 41.18 36.05 -23.91
N PRO A 53 40.62 37.12 -24.52
CA PRO A 53 39.16 37.30 -24.63
C PRO A 53 38.47 36.15 -25.37
N GLN A 54 39.19 35.46 -26.26
CA GLN A 54 38.68 34.27 -26.96
C GLN A 54 38.69 33.02 -26.08
N GLN A 55 39.66 32.85 -25.18
CA GLN A 55 39.66 31.74 -24.22
C GLN A 55 38.55 31.93 -23.18
N MET A 56 38.28 33.16 -22.74
CA MET A 56 37.12 33.45 -21.90
C MET A 56 35.80 33.18 -22.63
N ALA A 57 35.69 33.52 -23.91
CA ALA A 57 34.50 33.23 -24.71
C ALA A 57 34.29 31.73 -24.99
N GLN A 58 35.37 30.93 -25.03
CA GLN A 58 35.32 29.48 -25.13
C GLN A 58 34.98 28.83 -23.78
N MET A 59 35.55 29.34 -22.68
CA MET A 59 35.21 28.89 -21.34
C MET A 59 33.75 29.22 -21.01
N LEU A 60 33.24 30.40 -21.40
CA LEU A 60 31.83 30.75 -21.27
C LEU A 60 30.93 29.86 -22.13
N ARG A 61 31.39 29.43 -23.31
CA ARG A 61 30.64 28.48 -24.15
C ARG A 61 30.64 27.07 -23.57
N GLN A 62 31.77 26.59 -23.06
CA GLN A 62 31.82 25.32 -22.31
C GLN A 62 30.99 25.37 -21.04
N PHE A 63 30.98 26.51 -20.33
CA PHE A 63 30.13 26.70 -19.16
C PHE A 63 28.65 26.78 -19.54
N ALA A 64 28.31 27.43 -20.66
CA ALA A 64 26.95 27.47 -21.20
C ALA A 64 26.48 26.09 -21.70
N ASP A 65 27.35 25.31 -22.35
CA ASP A 65 27.05 23.93 -22.78
C ASP A 65 26.97 22.96 -21.59
N MET A 66 27.72 23.19 -20.51
CA MET A 66 27.59 22.44 -19.26
C MET A 66 26.28 22.79 -18.52
N MET A 67 25.88 24.06 -18.53
CA MET A 67 24.57 24.51 -18.03
C MET A 67 23.40 24.09 -18.92
N ALA A 68 23.60 23.91 -20.23
CA ALA A 68 22.58 23.45 -21.17
C ALA A 68 22.48 21.92 -21.23
N SER A 69 23.53 21.19 -20.83
CA SER A 69 23.52 19.73 -20.63
C SER A 69 23.09 19.32 -19.22
N GLN A 70 23.09 20.24 -18.25
CA GLN A 70 22.15 20.17 -17.14
C GLN A 70 20.76 20.49 -17.68
N SER A 71 19.91 19.47 -17.66
CA SER A 71 18.51 19.49 -18.07
C SER A 71 17.81 20.80 -17.69
N ALA A 72 16.89 21.26 -18.54
CA ALA A 72 16.09 22.45 -18.32
C ALA A 72 15.57 22.53 -16.86
N PRO A 73 15.65 23.70 -16.20
CA PRO A 73 15.33 23.86 -14.78
C PRO A 73 13.86 23.56 -14.39
N GLY A 74 13.01 23.18 -15.35
CA GLY A 74 11.63 22.75 -15.12
C GLY A 74 11.45 21.26 -14.80
N GLU A 75 12.34 20.36 -15.23
CA GLU A 75 12.16 18.91 -15.02
C GLU A 75 12.86 18.40 -13.74
N GLN A 76 13.94 19.06 -13.31
CA GLN A 76 14.65 18.68 -12.07
C GLN A 76 13.95 19.16 -10.79
N GLN A 77 13.10 20.20 -10.86
CA GLN A 77 12.32 20.66 -9.71
C GLN A 77 11.19 19.70 -9.32
N ALA A 78 10.69 18.89 -10.27
CA ALA A 78 9.68 17.86 -9.98
C ALA A 78 10.29 16.62 -9.31
N GLN A 79 11.56 16.29 -9.61
CA GLN A 79 12.25 15.13 -9.01
C GLN A 79 12.95 15.44 -7.69
N ALA A 80 13.30 16.70 -7.42
CA ALA A 80 14.00 17.09 -6.19
C ALA A 80 13.21 16.89 -4.88
N GLY A 81 11.94 16.48 -4.95
CA GLY A 81 11.13 16.06 -3.80
C GLY A 81 10.47 14.69 -3.94
N SER A 82 10.80 13.92 -4.99
CA SER A 82 10.23 12.57 -5.18
C SER A 82 11.09 11.52 -4.49
N VAL A 83 10.46 10.54 -3.85
CA VAL A 83 11.14 9.41 -3.20
C VAL A 83 12.03 8.66 -4.20
N ASN A 84 13.26 8.34 -3.80
CA ASN A 84 14.17 7.53 -4.62
C ASN A 84 13.79 6.04 -4.53
N TRP A 85 12.84 5.63 -5.36
CA TRP A 85 12.34 4.25 -5.41
C TRP A 85 13.38 3.23 -5.90
N ASP A 86 14.37 3.65 -6.68
CA ASP A 86 15.48 2.76 -7.05
C ASP A 86 16.37 2.44 -5.86
N MET A 87 16.63 3.43 -4.99
CA MET A 87 17.31 3.18 -3.72
C MET A 87 16.48 2.28 -2.81
N ALA A 88 15.18 2.54 -2.66
CA ALA A 88 14.27 1.71 -1.88
C ALA A 88 14.30 0.24 -2.35
N LYS A 89 14.21 0.02 -3.67
CA LYS A 89 14.31 -1.30 -4.30
C LYS A 89 15.64 -2.00 -3.99
N ASN A 90 16.76 -1.29 -4.08
CA ASN A 90 18.08 -1.87 -3.79
C ASN A 90 18.22 -2.26 -2.31
N ILE A 91 17.70 -1.44 -1.39
CA ILE A 91 17.68 -1.72 0.05
C ILE A 91 16.81 -2.95 0.33
N ALA A 92 15.60 -3.01 -0.24
CA ALA A 92 14.70 -4.15 -0.09
C ALA A 92 15.34 -5.45 -0.58
N ARG A 93 15.95 -5.43 -1.78
CA ARG A 93 16.67 -6.58 -2.35
C ARG A 93 17.84 -7.02 -1.49
N HIS A 94 18.59 -6.07 -0.93
CA HIS A 94 19.70 -6.39 -0.04
C HIS A 94 19.20 -7.06 1.25
N ALA A 95 18.10 -6.58 1.84
CA ALA A 95 17.51 -7.16 3.04
C ALA A 95 17.09 -8.62 2.85
N VAL A 96 16.47 -8.98 1.71
CA VAL A 96 16.10 -10.38 1.43
C VAL A 96 17.31 -11.24 1.09
N SER A 97 18.29 -10.70 0.35
CA SER A 97 19.52 -11.42 -0.01
C SER A 97 20.32 -11.84 1.23
N GLN A 98 20.39 -10.99 2.25
CA GLN A 98 21.06 -11.31 3.52
C GLN A 98 20.43 -12.50 4.26
N LYS A 99 19.12 -12.72 4.11
CA LYS A 99 18.39 -13.84 4.74
C LYS A 99 18.38 -15.11 3.88
N GLY A 100 18.92 -15.05 2.66
CA GLY A 100 18.82 -16.09 1.65
C GLY A 100 17.63 -15.85 0.73
N ASP A 101 17.94 -15.66 -0.55
CA ASP A 101 16.96 -15.58 -1.65
C ASP A 101 17.41 -16.49 -2.80
N SER A 102 17.08 -17.77 -2.69
CA SER A 102 17.36 -18.73 -3.74
C SER A 102 16.54 -18.44 -5.00
N SER A 103 17.17 -18.58 -6.17
CA SER A 103 16.44 -18.63 -7.43
C SER A 103 15.48 -19.81 -7.44
N VAL A 104 14.28 -19.62 -7.98
CA VAL A 104 13.28 -20.70 -8.06
C VAL A 104 13.74 -21.77 -9.03
N GLY A 105 13.82 -23.02 -8.55
CA GLY A 105 14.16 -24.17 -9.38
C GLY A 105 13.01 -24.56 -10.32
N ALA A 106 13.34 -25.20 -11.45
CA ALA A 106 12.34 -25.60 -12.45
C ALA A 106 11.25 -26.52 -11.89
N HIS A 107 11.57 -27.35 -10.89
CA HIS A 107 10.63 -28.25 -10.24
C HIS A 107 9.58 -27.49 -9.42
N ASP A 108 10.02 -26.55 -8.57
CA ASP A 108 9.09 -25.78 -7.72
C ASP A 108 8.26 -24.81 -8.56
N TYR A 109 8.87 -24.28 -9.63
CA TYR A 109 8.17 -23.51 -10.64
C TYR A 109 7.01 -24.31 -11.27
N ALA A 110 7.27 -25.56 -11.70
CA ALA A 110 6.24 -26.43 -12.27
C ALA A 110 5.13 -26.77 -11.25
N LYS A 111 5.49 -27.03 -9.99
CA LYS A 111 4.55 -27.29 -8.90
C LYS A 111 3.62 -26.12 -8.62
N VAL A 112 4.15 -24.89 -8.60
CA VAL A 112 3.36 -23.67 -8.42
C VAL A 112 2.44 -23.44 -9.62
N GLN A 113 2.95 -23.57 -10.85
CA GLN A 113 2.12 -23.41 -12.05
C GLN A 113 0.95 -24.39 -12.08
N GLU A 114 1.19 -25.66 -11.73
CA GLU A 114 0.13 -26.65 -11.70
C GLU A 114 -0.88 -26.37 -10.58
N ALA A 115 -0.42 -25.94 -9.40
CA ALA A 115 -1.31 -25.54 -8.31
C ALA A 115 -2.20 -24.34 -8.70
N LEU A 116 -1.63 -23.31 -9.33
CA LEU A 116 -2.38 -22.15 -9.82
C LEU A 116 -3.39 -22.54 -10.90
N ARG A 117 -3.01 -23.42 -11.83
CA ARG A 117 -3.92 -23.92 -12.88
C ARG A 117 -5.08 -24.71 -12.30
N LEU A 118 -4.79 -25.61 -11.36
CA LEU A 118 -5.80 -26.44 -10.72
C LEU A 118 -6.74 -25.61 -9.86
N ALA A 119 -6.20 -24.66 -9.10
CA ALA A 119 -6.98 -23.73 -8.31
C ALA A 119 -7.89 -22.84 -9.17
N ASP A 120 -7.40 -22.36 -10.31
CA ASP A 120 -8.22 -21.61 -11.27
C ASP A 120 -9.36 -22.46 -11.83
N LEU A 121 -9.10 -23.74 -12.12
CA LEU A 121 -10.17 -24.65 -12.53
C LEU A 121 -11.23 -24.82 -11.44
N TRP A 122 -10.83 -25.04 -10.18
CA TRP A 122 -11.75 -25.24 -9.05
C TRP A 122 -12.58 -23.99 -8.74
N THR A 123 -11.99 -22.80 -8.92
CA THR A 123 -12.65 -21.54 -8.62
C THR A 123 -13.80 -21.22 -9.60
N ASN A 124 -13.86 -21.87 -10.77
CA ASN A 124 -14.95 -21.68 -11.75
C ASN A 124 -16.35 -21.98 -11.21
N GLU A 125 -16.47 -22.89 -10.25
CA GLU A 125 -17.77 -23.27 -9.67
C GLU A 125 -18.15 -22.37 -8.48
N ALA A 126 -17.19 -21.61 -7.93
CA ALA A 126 -17.36 -20.84 -6.70
C ALA A 126 -17.70 -19.37 -6.92
N THR A 127 -17.54 -18.85 -8.14
CA THR A 127 -17.83 -17.46 -8.52
C THR A 127 -18.29 -17.36 -9.96
N SER A 128 -19.16 -16.38 -10.25
CA SER A 128 -19.57 -16.05 -11.62
C SER A 128 -18.49 -15.29 -12.39
N LEU A 129 -17.47 -14.76 -11.70
CA LEU A 129 -16.37 -14.04 -12.31
C LEU A 129 -15.46 -15.01 -13.09
N PRO A 130 -15.21 -14.77 -14.39
CA PRO A 130 -14.31 -15.61 -15.19
C PRO A 130 -12.87 -15.60 -14.66
N SER A 131 -12.02 -16.49 -15.16
CA SER A 131 -10.58 -16.46 -14.84
C SER A 131 -10.00 -15.07 -15.15
N GLY A 132 -9.38 -14.46 -14.14
CA GLY A 132 -8.64 -13.21 -14.25
C GLY A 132 -7.15 -13.44 -14.47
N VAL A 133 -6.70 -14.70 -14.54
CA VAL A 133 -5.28 -15.07 -14.61
C VAL A 133 -4.89 -15.38 -16.05
N HIS A 134 -3.80 -14.77 -16.52
CA HIS A 134 -3.25 -14.98 -17.86
C HIS A 134 -1.87 -15.63 -17.80
N THR A 135 -1.12 -15.36 -16.74
CA THR A 135 0.21 -15.88 -16.51
C THR A 135 0.32 -16.42 -15.10
N MET A 136 0.86 -17.64 -14.96
CA MET A 136 1.08 -18.32 -13.69
C MET A 136 2.58 -18.47 -13.49
N GLN A 137 3.12 -17.92 -12.40
CA GLN A 137 4.56 -17.87 -12.16
C GLN A 137 4.89 -18.33 -10.73
N ALA A 138 6.14 -18.74 -10.54
CA ALA A 138 6.75 -18.82 -9.22
C ALA A 138 7.87 -17.78 -9.15
N TRP A 139 7.97 -17.09 -8.02
CA TRP A 139 8.96 -16.02 -7.82
C TRP A 139 9.86 -16.27 -6.63
N SER A 140 11.08 -15.75 -6.71
CA SER A 140 11.90 -15.48 -5.54
C SER A 140 11.43 -14.21 -4.83
N ARG A 141 11.92 -13.94 -3.62
CA ARG A 141 11.60 -12.71 -2.89
C ARG A 141 12.14 -11.47 -3.62
N SER A 142 13.33 -11.57 -4.23
CA SER A 142 13.85 -10.48 -5.06
C SER A 142 12.98 -10.21 -6.29
N GLU A 143 12.49 -11.25 -6.96
CA GLU A 143 11.59 -11.08 -8.11
C GLU A 143 10.27 -10.42 -7.68
N TRP A 144 9.71 -10.82 -6.53
CA TRP A 144 8.52 -10.16 -5.98
C TRP A 144 8.76 -8.65 -5.74
N ILE A 145 9.90 -8.27 -5.15
CA ILE A 145 10.25 -6.86 -4.96
C ILE A 145 10.30 -6.12 -6.29
N GLU A 146 10.97 -6.68 -7.31
CA GLU A 146 11.07 -6.03 -8.63
C GLU A 146 9.73 -5.86 -9.33
N LYS A 147 8.88 -6.90 -9.28
CA LYS A 147 7.59 -6.90 -9.97
C LYS A 147 6.56 -6.00 -9.29
N THR A 148 6.64 -5.82 -7.97
CA THR A 148 5.66 -5.02 -7.20
C THR A 148 6.06 -3.54 -7.01
N MET A 149 7.36 -3.22 -7.11
CA MET A 149 7.87 -1.85 -6.91
C MET A 149 7.14 -0.75 -7.71
N PRO A 150 6.76 -0.96 -9.00
CA PRO A 150 6.04 0.07 -9.76
C PRO A 150 4.65 0.40 -9.20
N THR A 151 4.02 -0.52 -8.48
CA THR A 151 2.71 -0.27 -7.85
C THR A 151 2.89 0.35 -6.47
N TRP A 152 3.91 -0.07 -5.71
CA TRP A 152 4.29 0.56 -4.45
C TRP A 152 4.58 2.05 -4.62
N SER A 153 5.35 2.41 -5.65
CA SER A 153 5.68 3.82 -5.91
C SER A 153 4.43 4.65 -6.16
N LYS A 154 3.49 4.16 -6.98
CA LYS A 154 2.22 4.83 -7.28
C LYS A 154 1.32 4.97 -6.06
N LEU A 155 1.25 3.94 -5.22
CA LEU A 155 0.44 3.96 -3.99
C LEU A 155 0.96 4.98 -2.98
N CYS A 156 2.29 5.12 -2.87
CA CYS A 156 2.92 5.98 -1.88
C CYS A 156 3.11 7.43 -2.38
N GLU A 157 3.10 7.66 -3.70
CA GLU A 157 3.35 8.99 -4.28
C GLU A 157 2.44 10.10 -3.73
N PRO A 158 1.11 9.92 -3.61
CA PRO A 158 0.23 10.98 -3.09
C PRO A 158 0.59 11.44 -1.68
N LEU A 159 1.06 10.51 -0.84
CA LEU A 159 1.41 10.78 0.56
C LEU A 159 2.73 11.53 0.66
N THR A 160 3.71 11.13 -0.16
CA THR A 160 4.99 11.81 -0.24
C THR A 160 4.83 13.25 -0.72
N ARG A 161 3.94 13.47 -1.71
CA ARG A 161 3.59 14.80 -2.20
C ARG A 161 2.97 15.65 -1.10
N ARG A 162 2.01 15.09 -0.35
CA ARG A 162 1.36 15.78 0.77
C ARG A 162 2.35 16.18 1.87
N LEU A 163 3.26 15.28 2.25
CA LEU A 163 4.30 15.55 3.23
C LEU A 163 5.17 16.74 2.81
N VAL A 164 5.64 16.76 1.56
CA VAL A 164 6.46 17.85 1.02
C VAL A 164 5.68 19.18 0.93
N GLU A 165 4.42 19.15 0.51
CA GLU A 165 3.55 20.34 0.46
C GLU A 165 3.32 20.93 1.85
N SER A 166 3.06 20.08 2.85
CA SER A 166 2.81 20.51 4.23
C SER A 166 4.05 21.16 4.89
N MET A 167 5.25 20.68 4.57
CA MET A 167 6.51 21.31 5.01
C MET A 167 6.76 22.65 4.32
N GLY A 168 6.28 22.82 3.08
CA GLY A 168 6.49 24.05 2.30
C GLY A 168 5.54 25.20 2.67
N GLN A 169 4.27 24.90 2.96
CA GLN A 169 3.24 25.91 3.24
C GLN A 169 3.34 26.55 4.62
N ASN A 170 3.98 25.87 5.58
CA ASN A 170 4.03 26.28 6.98
C ASN A 170 5.35 26.98 7.39
N LEU A 171 6.20 27.36 6.43
CA LEU A 171 7.41 28.13 6.70
C LEU A 171 7.13 29.65 6.70
N PRO A 172 7.67 30.42 7.66
CA PRO A 172 7.56 31.88 7.66
C PRO A 172 8.01 32.49 6.33
N GLU A 173 7.26 33.47 5.82
CA GLU A 173 7.55 34.12 4.51
C GLU A 173 8.96 34.70 4.44
N GLU A 174 9.53 35.14 5.58
CA GLU A 174 10.90 35.67 5.68
C GLU A 174 11.97 34.59 5.41
N MET A 175 11.71 33.33 5.80
CA MET A 175 12.61 32.21 5.54
C MET A 175 12.43 31.62 4.14
N GLN A 176 11.26 31.72 3.51
CA GLN A 176 11.02 31.12 2.18
C GLN A 176 12.00 31.60 1.10
N SER A 177 12.39 32.88 1.15
CA SER A 177 13.30 33.48 0.15
C SER A 177 14.78 33.12 0.35
N MET A 178 15.22 32.91 1.61
CA MET A 178 16.58 32.49 1.97
C MET A 178 16.74 30.96 2.01
N ALA A 179 15.64 30.24 2.22
CA ALA A 179 15.62 28.80 2.34
C ALA A 179 15.48 28.07 1.00
N GLY A 180 15.35 28.74 -0.15
CA GLY A 180 15.17 28.07 -1.45
C GLY A 180 16.19 26.94 -1.74
N PRO A 181 17.51 27.21 -1.71
CA PRO A 181 18.54 26.18 -1.87
C PRO A 181 18.57 25.14 -0.74
N LEU A 182 18.31 25.58 0.49
CA LEU A 182 18.28 24.73 1.70
C LEU A 182 17.08 23.78 1.69
N MET A 183 15.92 24.23 1.22
CA MET A 183 14.69 23.47 1.04
C MET A 183 14.82 22.45 -0.08
N GLY A 184 15.55 22.76 -1.16
CA GLY A 184 15.93 21.77 -2.17
C GLY A 184 16.74 20.64 -1.56
N MET A 185 17.72 20.96 -0.72
CA MET A 185 18.53 19.96 0.00
C MET A 185 17.70 19.16 1.01
N VAL A 186 16.83 19.80 1.80
CA VAL A 186 15.93 19.12 2.75
C VAL A 186 14.94 18.21 2.03
N ARG A 187 14.36 18.62 0.90
CA ARG A 187 13.48 17.77 0.08
C ARG A 187 14.22 16.56 -0.47
N GLN A 188 15.45 16.74 -0.94
CA GLN A 188 16.29 15.66 -1.43
C GLN A 188 16.67 14.68 -0.32
N MET A 189 17.07 15.19 0.85
CA MET A 189 17.37 14.36 2.03
C MET A 189 16.12 13.64 2.56
N GLY A 190 14.98 14.32 2.60
CA GLY A 190 13.69 13.74 3.00
C GLY A 190 13.25 12.61 2.06
N GLY A 191 13.34 12.82 0.74
CA GLY A 191 13.06 11.77 -0.24
C GLY A 191 14.00 10.56 -0.14
N MET A 192 15.26 10.76 0.28
CA MET A 192 16.21 9.68 0.55
C MET A 192 15.83 8.92 1.83
N LEU A 193 15.52 9.60 2.94
CA LEU A 193 15.12 8.96 4.20
C LEU A 193 13.84 8.16 4.06
N VAL A 194 12.83 8.72 3.37
CA VAL A 194 11.58 8.00 3.06
C VAL A 194 11.86 6.79 2.18
N GLY A 195 12.72 6.93 1.15
CA GLY A 195 13.12 5.81 0.30
C GLY A 195 13.85 4.70 1.08
N GLN A 196 14.65 5.06 2.09
CA GLN A 196 15.32 4.08 2.94
C GLN A 196 14.33 3.30 3.81
N GLN A 197 13.43 4.00 4.51
CA GLN A 197 12.39 3.37 5.33
C GLN A 197 11.47 2.50 4.48
N ALA A 198 11.08 2.99 3.30
CA ALA A 198 10.29 2.24 2.33
C ALA A 198 10.99 0.96 1.90
N GLY A 199 12.27 1.03 1.57
CA GLY A 199 13.06 -0.13 1.18
C GLY A 199 13.17 -1.17 2.30
N GLN A 200 13.39 -0.75 3.55
CA GLN A 200 13.44 -1.66 4.69
C GLN A 200 12.09 -2.35 4.92
N ALA A 201 11.01 -1.59 4.95
CA ALA A 201 9.66 -2.09 5.16
C ALA A 201 9.22 -3.06 4.05
N ILE A 202 9.50 -2.75 2.77
CA ILE A 202 9.22 -3.65 1.64
C ILE A 202 10.10 -4.91 1.71
N GLY A 203 11.36 -4.79 2.12
CA GLY A 203 12.26 -5.93 2.28
C GLY A 203 11.84 -6.89 3.40
N GLU A 204 11.33 -6.36 4.51
CA GLU A 204 10.74 -7.17 5.59
C GLU A 204 9.49 -7.90 5.12
N LEU A 205 8.57 -7.19 4.46
CA LEU A 205 7.38 -7.77 3.86
C LEU A 205 7.70 -8.89 2.87
N ALA A 206 8.66 -8.65 1.96
CA ALA A 206 9.10 -9.65 0.99
C ALA A 206 9.61 -10.94 1.65
N GLY A 207 10.07 -10.87 2.91
CA GLY A 207 10.45 -12.05 3.70
C GLY A 207 9.28 -12.97 4.05
N GLU A 208 8.07 -12.43 4.09
CA GLU A 208 6.89 -13.07 4.67
C GLU A 208 5.74 -13.36 3.69
N VAL A 209 5.74 -12.69 2.54
CA VAL A 209 4.75 -12.93 1.49
C VAL A 209 4.85 -14.35 0.92
N VAL A 210 3.69 -14.90 0.58
CA VAL A 210 3.48 -16.19 -0.07
C VAL A 210 3.04 -16.04 -1.53
N GLY A 211 2.51 -14.88 -1.93
CA GLY A 211 2.00 -14.60 -3.27
C GLY A 211 2.04 -13.13 -3.70
N SER A 212 1.55 -12.84 -4.90
CA SER A 212 1.58 -11.48 -5.46
C SER A 212 0.50 -10.57 -4.86
N THR A 213 -0.51 -11.16 -4.23
CA THR A 213 -1.72 -10.46 -3.77
C THR A 213 -1.90 -10.40 -2.24
N ASP A 214 -0.90 -10.79 -1.44
CA ASP A 214 -1.03 -10.94 0.02
C ASP A 214 -1.45 -9.67 0.77
N VAL A 215 -1.21 -8.50 0.19
CA VAL A 215 -1.61 -7.22 0.75
C VAL A 215 -3.08 -6.85 0.42
N GLY A 216 -3.84 -7.75 -0.21
CA GLY A 216 -5.22 -7.49 -0.66
C GLY A 216 -5.32 -6.75 -1.99
N LEU A 217 -4.20 -6.55 -2.69
CA LEU A 217 -4.10 -5.87 -3.99
C LEU A 217 -3.15 -6.62 -4.93
N PRO A 218 -3.45 -6.72 -6.24
CA PRO A 218 -2.54 -7.29 -7.23
C PRO A 218 -1.38 -6.33 -7.55
N LEU A 219 -0.37 -6.33 -6.68
CA LEU A 219 0.75 -5.38 -6.77
C LEU A 219 1.62 -5.57 -8.00
N ALA A 220 1.69 -6.77 -8.55
CA ALA A 220 2.48 -7.08 -9.73
C ALA A 220 1.75 -6.84 -11.07
N GLY A 221 0.58 -6.21 -11.03
CA GLY A 221 -0.29 -6.00 -12.18
C GLY A 221 -1.36 -7.07 -12.34
N GLU A 222 -2.26 -6.84 -13.28
CA GLU A 222 -3.40 -7.72 -13.53
C GLU A 222 -2.99 -8.97 -14.32
N GLY A 223 -3.61 -10.10 -13.98
CA GLY A 223 -3.47 -11.35 -14.70
C GLY A 223 -2.15 -12.09 -14.55
N THR A 224 -1.27 -11.65 -13.65
CA THR A 224 -0.05 -12.39 -13.31
C THR A 224 -0.17 -12.94 -11.89
N ALA A 225 -0.68 -14.17 -11.77
CA ALA A 225 -0.73 -14.89 -10.50
C ALA A 225 0.64 -15.49 -10.20
N ALA A 226 1.14 -15.28 -8.99
CA ALA A 226 2.41 -15.83 -8.59
C ALA A 226 2.41 -16.25 -7.12
N LEU A 227 3.08 -17.37 -6.84
CA LEU A 227 3.41 -17.81 -5.49
C LEU A 227 4.91 -17.87 -5.30
N LEU A 228 5.35 -17.64 -4.06
CA LEU A 228 6.74 -17.75 -3.67
C LEU A 228 6.93 -19.10 -2.95
N PRO A 229 7.66 -20.08 -3.53
CA PRO A 229 7.84 -21.39 -2.91
C PRO A 229 8.37 -21.32 -1.48
N ASP A 230 9.36 -20.46 -1.22
CA ASP A 230 9.92 -20.25 0.13
C ASP A 230 8.89 -19.68 1.10
N GLY A 231 8.02 -18.78 0.63
CA GLY A 231 6.92 -18.23 1.41
C GLY A 231 5.85 -19.29 1.72
N VAL A 232 5.50 -20.13 0.74
CA VAL A 232 4.57 -21.26 0.90
C VAL A 232 5.10 -22.25 1.92
N ALA A 233 6.39 -22.59 1.86
CA ALA A 233 7.04 -23.47 2.83
C ALA A 233 7.01 -22.86 4.24
N ALA A 234 7.40 -21.59 4.39
CA ALA A 234 7.39 -20.86 5.66
C ALA A 234 5.96 -20.76 6.27
N PHE A 235 4.94 -20.57 5.43
CA PHE A 235 3.54 -20.56 5.88
C PHE A 235 3.11 -21.92 6.46
N GLY A 236 3.64 -23.01 5.94
CA GLY A 236 3.34 -24.37 6.39
C GLY A 236 4.02 -24.79 7.69
N GLU A 237 5.04 -24.06 8.14
CA GLU A 237 5.82 -24.40 9.31
C GLU A 237 4.94 -24.50 10.57
N GLY A 238 5.04 -25.62 11.27
CA GLY A 238 4.28 -25.87 12.50
C GLY A 238 2.80 -26.22 12.30
N LEU A 239 2.26 -26.18 11.08
CA LEU A 239 0.86 -26.56 10.81
C LEU A 239 0.67 -28.08 10.73
N GLY A 240 1.71 -28.83 10.35
CA GLY A 240 1.61 -30.29 10.14
C GLY A 240 0.73 -30.68 8.96
N ILE A 241 0.43 -29.75 8.05
CA ILE A 241 -0.36 -29.94 6.83
C ILE A 241 0.59 -30.20 5.66
N PRO A 242 0.28 -31.10 4.71
CA PRO A 242 1.10 -31.32 3.53
C PRO A 242 1.27 -30.03 2.70
N GLU A 243 2.50 -29.76 2.25
CA GLU A 243 2.83 -28.55 1.49
C GLU A 243 2.01 -28.41 0.20
N ASP A 244 1.70 -29.52 -0.48
CA ASP A 244 0.88 -29.50 -1.69
C ASP A 244 -0.55 -28.96 -1.42
N GLU A 245 -1.13 -29.30 -0.27
CA GLU A 245 -2.45 -28.83 0.16
C GLU A 245 -2.40 -27.34 0.57
N ILE A 246 -1.36 -26.92 1.29
CA ILE A 246 -1.09 -25.50 1.58
C ILE A 246 -0.96 -24.70 0.28
N ARG A 247 -0.15 -25.19 -0.67
CA ARG A 247 0.08 -24.50 -1.95
C ARG A 247 -1.19 -24.37 -2.76
N LEU A 248 -2.04 -25.41 -2.80
CA LEU A 248 -3.32 -25.34 -3.51
C LEU A 248 -4.30 -24.37 -2.87
N TYR A 249 -4.38 -24.33 -1.54
CA TYR A 249 -5.21 -23.37 -0.83
C TYR A 249 -4.74 -21.92 -1.08
N LEU A 250 -3.43 -21.66 -0.99
CA LEU A 250 -2.87 -20.34 -1.28
C LEU A 250 -3.02 -19.95 -2.76
N ALA A 251 -2.91 -20.92 -3.68
CA ALA A 251 -3.19 -20.73 -5.10
C ALA A 251 -4.65 -20.33 -5.35
N ALA A 252 -5.62 -20.95 -4.65
CA ALA A 252 -7.04 -20.59 -4.76
C ALA A 252 -7.28 -19.14 -4.31
N ARG A 253 -6.64 -18.72 -3.21
CA ARG A 253 -6.70 -17.32 -2.77
C ARG A 253 -6.14 -16.35 -3.80
N GLU A 254 -4.94 -16.63 -4.31
CA GLU A 254 -4.27 -15.81 -5.32
C GLU A 254 -5.15 -15.66 -6.57
N VAL A 255 -5.66 -16.78 -7.10
CA VAL A 255 -6.47 -16.77 -8.33
C VAL A 255 -7.80 -16.04 -8.12
N ALA A 256 -8.51 -16.30 -7.02
CA ALA A 256 -9.79 -15.65 -6.75
C ALA A 256 -9.65 -14.12 -6.67
N LEU A 257 -8.55 -13.61 -6.09
CA LEU A 257 -8.31 -12.17 -6.02
C LEU A 257 -7.98 -11.58 -7.41
N HIS A 258 -7.24 -12.30 -8.26
CA HIS A 258 -7.03 -11.90 -9.65
C HIS A 258 -8.33 -11.88 -10.46
N ARG A 259 -9.28 -12.80 -10.20
CA ARG A 259 -10.62 -12.76 -10.82
C ARG A 259 -11.37 -11.50 -10.43
N LEU A 260 -11.38 -11.17 -9.13
CA LEU A 260 -12.04 -9.97 -8.63
C LEU A 260 -11.48 -8.71 -9.30
N PHE A 261 -10.18 -8.47 -9.18
CA PHE A 261 -9.58 -7.25 -9.73
C PHE A 261 -9.55 -7.23 -11.26
N GLY A 262 -9.56 -8.38 -11.93
CA GLY A 262 -9.61 -8.47 -13.39
C GLY A 262 -10.99 -8.15 -13.98
N HIS A 263 -12.08 -8.40 -13.23
CA HIS A 263 -13.46 -8.19 -13.71
C HIS A 263 -14.19 -7.04 -13.02
N VAL A 264 -13.59 -6.44 -11.99
CA VAL A 264 -14.14 -5.29 -11.25
C VAL A 264 -13.19 -4.09 -11.40
N PRO A 265 -13.16 -3.43 -12.57
CA PRO A 265 -12.12 -2.44 -12.89
C PRO A 265 -12.19 -1.19 -12.01
N TRP A 266 -13.37 -0.86 -11.47
CA TRP A 266 -13.55 0.31 -10.59
C TRP A 266 -12.92 0.10 -9.21
N LEU A 267 -12.78 -1.16 -8.75
CA LEU A 267 -12.34 -1.48 -7.39
C LEU A 267 -10.92 -0.98 -7.13
N ARG A 268 -10.02 -1.20 -8.10
CA ARG A 268 -8.65 -0.71 -8.02
C ARG A 268 -8.62 0.82 -7.91
N SER A 269 -9.28 1.53 -8.82
CA SER A 269 -9.32 3.00 -8.76
C SER A 269 -9.96 3.52 -7.48
N HIS A 270 -10.96 2.81 -6.95
CA HIS A 270 -11.64 3.18 -5.73
C HIS A 270 -10.72 3.06 -4.51
N VAL A 271 -9.99 1.95 -4.36
CA VAL A 271 -9.00 1.80 -3.28
C VAL A 271 -7.92 2.88 -3.35
N PHE A 272 -7.40 3.17 -4.55
CA PHE A 272 -6.42 4.25 -4.73
C PHE A 272 -7.00 5.62 -4.35
N SER A 273 -8.24 5.89 -4.72
CA SER A 273 -8.93 7.15 -4.38
C SER A 273 -9.12 7.29 -2.87
N LEU A 274 -9.46 6.20 -2.17
CA LEU A 274 -9.57 6.21 -0.71
C LEU A 274 -8.25 6.52 -0.01
N VAL A 275 -7.13 5.99 -0.53
CA VAL A 275 -5.78 6.32 -0.04
C VAL A 275 -5.44 7.79 -0.32
N GLU A 276 -5.77 8.32 -1.51
CA GLU A 276 -5.59 9.74 -1.82
C GLU A 276 -6.44 10.66 -0.93
N ASP A 277 -7.70 10.30 -0.67
CA ASP A 277 -8.61 11.06 0.19
C ASP A 277 -8.14 11.05 1.65
N TYR A 278 -7.62 9.92 2.12
CA TYR A 278 -6.95 9.83 3.42
C TYR A 278 -5.73 10.75 3.47
N ALA A 279 -4.84 10.67 2.48
CA ALA A 279 -3.64 11.49 2.38
C ALA A 279 -3.99 12.99 2.36
N ARG A 280 -5.03 13.39 1.61
CA ARG A 280 -5.52 14.77 1.54
C ARG A 280 -6.05 15.28 2.87
N GLY A 281 -6.72 14.42 3.63
CA GLY A 281 -7.24 14.71 4.96
C GLY A 281 -6.16 14.82 6.05
N MET A 282 -4.91 14.43 5.75
CA MET A 282 -3.79 14.52 6.69
C MET A 282 -3.45 15.99 6.97
N SER A 283 -3.48 16.34 8.26
CA SER A 283 -3.11 17.63 8.81
C SER A 283 -2.04 17.43 9.87
N PHE A 284 -1.06 18.33 9.93
CA PHE A 284 0.03 18.28 10.91
C PHE A 284 -0.13 19.42 11.90
N ASP A 285 -0.06 19.11 13.20
CA ASP A 285 -0.05 20.14 14.23
C ASP A 285 1.36 20.72 14.38
N MET A 286 1.56 21.94 13.87
CA MET A 286 2.83 22.66 14.01
C MET A 286 2.82 23.63 15.21
N SER A 287 1.76 23.65 16.03
CA SER A 287 1.59 24.65 17.10
C SER A 287 2.69 24.58 18.17
N GLY A 288 3.37 23.43 18.31
CA GLY A 288 4.52 23.23 19.21
C GLY A 288 5.87 23.16 18.52
N LEU A 289 5.92 23.34 17.18
CA LEU A 289 7.13 23.20 16.38
C LEU A 289 8.19 24.25 16.75
N GLU A 290 7.77 25.50 16.96
CA GLU A 290 8.66 26.62 17.32
C GLU A 290 9.33 26.42 18.70
N GLU A 291 8.57 25.93 19.67
CA GLU A 291 9.07 25.64 21.02
C GLU A 291 10.05 24.45 21.03
N LYS A 292 9.76 23.41 20.23
CA LYS A 292 10.66 22.25 20.07
C LYS A 292 11.92 22.59 19.26
N LEU A 293 11.82 23.37 18.19
CA LEU A 293 12.99 23.82 17.40
C LEU A 293 13.92 24.72 18.22
N GLY A 294 13.38 25.52 19.14
CA GLY A 294 14.19 26.32 20.07
C GLY A 294 15.05 25.49 21.04
N GLN A 295 14.75 24.19 21.18
CA GLN A 295 15.46 23.26 22.09
C GLN A 295 16.40 22.31 21.33
N ILE A 296 16.27 22.21 20.01
CA ILE A 296 17.08 21.30 19.18
C ILE A 296 18.33 22.04 18.70
N ASP A 297 19.50 21.44 18.94
CA ASP A 297 20.74 21.93 18.34
C ASP A 297 20.80 21.57 16.85
N ILE A 298 20.46 22.53 16.00
CA ILE A 298 20.45 22.40 14.53
C ILE A 298 21.86 22.11 13.99
N ALA A 299 22.93 22.43 14.74
CA ALA A 299 24.29 22.09 14.35
C ALA A 299 24.64 20.61 14.57
N ASN A 300 23.80 19.86 15.29
CA ASN A 300 23.98 18.44 15.53
C ASN A 300 23.06 17.61 14.60
N PRO A 301 23.62 16.92 13.58
CA PRO A 301 22.84 16.12 12.63
C PRO A 301 22.15 14.92 13.28
N GLU A 302 22.67 14.36 14.37
CA GLU A 302 22.04 13.25 15.09
C GLU A 302 20.80 13.71 15.86
N ALA A 303 20.88 14.86 16.53
CA ALA A 303 19.73 15.45 17.25
C ALA A 303 18.61 15.87 16.29
N LEU A 304 18.97 16.37 15.10
CA LEU A 304 18.01 16.69 14.06
C LEU A 304 17.34 15.42 13.50
N GLN A 305 18.10 14.34 13.31
CA GLN A 305 17.55 13.05 12.89
C GLN A 305 16.58 12.48 13.93
N GLU A 306 16.91 12.54 15.22
CA GLU A 306 16.06 12.03 16.31
C GLU A 306 14.74 12.83 16.43
N ALA A 307 14.81 14.16 16.33
CA ALA A 307 13.63 15.02 16.40
C ALA A 307 12.69 14.89 15.18
N LEU A 308 13.25 14.63 13.99
CA LEU A 308 12.50 14.42 12.74
C LEU A 308 11.96 12.99 12.62
N ALA A 309 12.73 11.99 13.04
CA ALA A 309 12.33 10.58 12.97
C ALA A 309 11.29 10.22 14.02
N GLY A 310 11.31 10.90 15.19
CA GLY A 310 10.35 10.71 16.27
C GLY A 310 10.49 9.33 16.94
N SER A 311 10.94 9.30 18.18
CA SER A 311 10.72 8.14 19.04
C SER A 311 9.26 8.16 19.52
N GLU A 312 8.57 7.02 19.38
CA GLU A 312 7.28 6.75 20.06
C GLU A 312 6.15 7.79 19.81
N GLY A 313 6.06 8.34 18.60
CA GLY A 313 4.95 9.20 18.21
C GLY A 313 5.03 10.66 18.68
N GLU A 314 6.12 11.08 19.32
CA GLU A 314 6.35 12.46 19.79
C GLU A 314 7.22 13.32 18.85
N GLY A 315 7.37 12.92 17.59
CA GLY A 315 8.13 13.68 16.58
C GLY A 315 7.62 15.12 16.37
N LEU A 316 8.44 15.96 15.74
CA LEU A 316 8.08 17.34 15.36
C LEU A 316 6.82 17.44 14.48
N PHE A 317 6.41 16.33 13.87
CA PHE A 317 5.29 16.24 12.94
C PHE A 317 4.30 15.15 13.37
N GLN A 318 3.44 15.45 14.33
CA GLN A 318 2.37 14.53 14.72
C GLN A 318 1.16 14.72 13.78
N PRO A 319 0.71 13.67 13.05
CA PRO A 319 -0.53 13.74 12.30
C PRO A 319 -1.70 13.94 13.27
N GLN A 320 -2.61 14.85 12.95
CA GLN A 320 -3.87 14.97 13.69
C GLN A 320 -4.94 14.07 13.07
N ASP A 321 -5.62 13.27 13.88
CA ASP A 321 -6.75 12.47 13.41
C ASP A 321 -8.00 13.33 13.14
N THR A 322 -8.09 13.89 11.94
CA THR A 322 -9.26 14.70 11.56
C THR A 322 -10.51 13.83 11.35
N PRO A 323 -11.74 14.34 11.57
CA PRO A 323 -12.96 13.59 11.29
C PRO A 323 -13.05 13.08 9.85
N GLN A 324 -12.55 13.86 8.88
CA GLN A 324 -12.48 13.47 7.48
C GLN A 324 -11.50 12.31 7.26
N GLN A 325 -10.32 12.37 7.87
CA GLN A 325 -9.32 11.30 7.80
C GLN A 325 -9.86 10.00 8.41
N LYS A 326 -10.51 10.07 9.58
CA LYS A 326 -11.16 8.91 10.21
C LYS A 326 -12.24 8.29 9.31
N ALA A 327 -13.07 9.11 8.67
CA ALA A 327 -14.09 8.63 7.74
C ALA A 327 -13.48 7.96 6.50
N SER A 328 -12.41 8.53 5.93
CA SER A 328 -11.71 7.92 4.79
C SER A 328 -11.03 6.61 5.18
N LEU A 329 -10.41 6.55 6.36
CA LEU A 329 -9.83 5.31 6.89
C LEU A 329 -10.90 4.24 7.09
N ALA A 330 -12.03 4.57 7.72
CA ALA A 330 -13.12 3.62 7.93
C ALA A 330 -13.68 3.07 6.60
N ARG A 331 -13.78 3.90 5.56
CA ARG A 331 -14.16 3.45 4.21
C ARG A 331 -13.12 2.50 3.62
N LEU A 332 -11.83 2.83 3.72
CA LEU A 332 -10.74 1.97 3.24
C LEU A 332 -10.73 0.61 3.95
N GLU A 333 -10.84 0.61 5.28
CA GLU A 333 -10.95 -0.61 6.08
C GLU A 333 -12.16 -1.46 5.67
N THR A 334 -13.33 -0.83 5.47
CA THR A 334 -14.57 -1.51 5.06
C THR A 334 -14.42 -2.14 3.68
N THR A 335 -13.89 -1.41 2.69
CA THR A 335 -13.65 -1.92 1.35
C THR A 335 -12.69 -3.11 1.36
N LEU A 336 -11.57 -3.01 2.09
CA LEU A 336 -10.61 -4.12 2.21
C LEU A 336 -11.20 -5.31 2.95
N ALA A 337 -12.01 -5.09 3.98
CA ALA A 337 -12.72 -6.15 4.68
C ALA A 337 -13.71 -6.88 3.77
N LEU A 338 -14.44 -6.14 2.92
CA LEU A 338 -15.37 -6.71 1.95
C LEU A 338 -14.65 -7.55 0.89
N VAL A 339 -13.52 -7.08 0.35
CA VAL A 339 -12.67 -7.86 -0.57
C VAL A 339 -12.24 -9.18 0.08
N GLU A 340 -11.76 -9.14 1.32
CA GLU A 340 -11.31 -10.35 2.02
C GLU A 340 -12.43 -11.28 2.46
N GLY A 341 -13.57 -10.73 2.85
CA GLY A 341 -14.76 -11.51 3.18
C GLY A 341 -15.22 -12.31 1.97
N TRP A 342 -15.31 -11.65 0.81
CA TRP A 342 -15.69 -12.29 -0.45
C TRP A 342 -14.67 -13.36 -0.83
N LEU A 343 -13.38 -13.03 -0.74
CA LEU A 343 -12.29 -13.96 -1.02
C LEU A 343 -12.37 -15.21 -0.13
N SER A 344 -12.68 -15.03 1.16
CA SER A 344 -12.84 -16.15 2.09
C SER A 344 -13.98 -17.08 1.67
N VAL A 345 -15.13 -16.53 1.30
CA VAL A 345 -16.31 -17.32 0.89
C VAL A 345 -16.04 -18.08 -0.42
N VAL A 346 -15.47 -17.40 -1.42
CA VAL A 346 -15.15 -18.02 -2.72
C VAL A 346 -14.11 -19.12 -2.57
N VAL A 347 -13.06 -18.89 -1.79
CA VAL A 347 -12.00 -19.89 -1.61
C VAL A 347 -12.51 -21.10 -0.82
N ASP A 348 -13.31 -20.87 0.22
CA ASP A 348 -13.92 -21.96 0.99
C ASP A 348 -14.80 -22.83 0.10
N ALA A 349 -15.70 -22.23 -0.69
CA ALA A 349 -16.52 -22.94 -1.67
C ALA A 349 -15.69 -23.70 -2.72
N ALA A 350 -14.58 -23.13 -3.19
CA ALA A 350 -13.71 -23.77 -4.19
C ALA A 350 -12.95 -24.99 -3.64
N VAL A 351 -12.60 -25.01 -2.35
CA VAL A 351 -11.65 -25.98 -1.79
C VAL A 351 -12.22 -26.92 -0.72
N ALA A 352 -13.37 -26.62 -0.12
CA ALA A 352 -13.91 -27.35 1.04
C ALA A 352 -14.05 -28.86 0.81
N GLU A 353 -14.57 -29.28 -0.35
CA GLU A 353 -14.76 -30.70 -0.68
C GLU A 353 -13.48 -31.40 -1.19
N ARG A 354 -12.41 -30.62 -1.45
CA ARG A 354 -11.21 -31.07 -2.17
C ARG A 354 -9.98 -31.12 -1.28
N LEU A 355 -9.89 -30.23 -0.30
CA LEU A 355 -8.78 -30.10 0.65
C LEU A 355 -9.26 -30.41 2.08
N PRO A 356 -8.89 -31.58 2.65
CA PRO A 356 -9.33 -31.99 3.99
C PRO A 356 -9.03 -31.01 5.12
N GLN A 357 -7.96 -30.23 5.00
CA GLN A 357 -7.48 -29.25 5.98
C GLN A 357 -7.82 -27.80 5.59
N SER A 358 -8.69 -27.59 4.60
CA SER A 358 -9.16 -26.26 4.14
C SER A 358 -9.57 -25.34 5.29
N ALA A 359 -10.40 -25.83 6.22
CA ALA A 359 -10.84 -25.05 7.38
C ALA A 359 -9.69 -24.64 8.32
N ALA A 360 -8.69 -25.52 8.50
CA ALA A 360 -7.50 -25.23 9.31
C ALA A 360 -6.61 -24.18 8.63
N LEU A 361 -6.46 -24.25 7.30
CA LEU A 361 -5.74 -23.26 6.51
C LEU A 361 -6.44 -21.90 6.52
N ALA A 362 -7.78 -21.88 6.40
CA ALA A 362 -8.58 -20.67 6.54
C ALA A 362 -8.38 -20.01 7.91
N GLU A 363 -8.35 -20.80 8.98
CA GLU A 363 -8.07 -20.29 10.32
C GLU A 363 -6.63 -19.78 10.47
N ALA A 364 -5.63 -20.48 9.91
CA ALA A 364 -4.25 -20.02 9.91
C ALA A 364 -4.09 -18.66 9.20
N THR A 365 -4.73 -18.49 8.04
CA THR A 365 -4.74 -17.21 7.32
C THR A 365 -5.40 -16.10 8.14
N ARG A 366 -6.57 -16.37 8.76
CA ARG A 366 -7.27 -15.38 9.60
C ARG A 366 -6.44 -14.94 10.80
N ARG A 367 -5.72 -15.87 11.45
CA ARG A 367 -4.84 -15.52 12.58
C ARG A 367 -3.70 -14.62 12.16
N ARG A 368 -3.05 -14.94 11.04
CA ARG A 368 -1.94 -14.13 10.50
C ARG A 368 -2.37 -12.70 10.18
N ARG A 369 -3.60 -12.52 9.68
CA ARG A 369 -4.24 -11.21 9.49
C ARG A 369 -4.53 -10.53 10.84
N ALA A 370 -5.14 -11.23 11.78
CA ALA A 370 -5.54 -10.65 13.07
C ALA A 370 -4.36 -10.22 13.96
N THR A 371 -3.20 -10.86 13.83
CA THR A 371 -1.99 -10.51 14.58
C THR A 371 -1.26 -9.28 14.04
N GLY A 372 -1.66 -8.76 12.88
CA GLY A 372 -0.98 -7.67 12.20
C GLY A 372 0.37 -8.09 11.62
N GLY A 373 0.34 -8.69 10.44
CA GLY A 373 1.55 -9.15 9.74
C GLY A 373 2.39 -7.99 9.19
N PRO A 374 3.60 -8.25 8.67
CA PRO A 374 4.47 -7.21 8.11
C PRO A 374 3.81 -6.40 7.00
N ALA A 375 2.80 -6.94 6.31
CA ALA A 375 2.03 -6.15 5.33
C ALA A 375 1.42 -4.90 5.97
N GLU A 376 0.79 -5.04 7.13
CA GLU A 376 0.20 -3.92 7.87
C GLU A 376 1.29 -2.98 8.39
N HIS A 377 2.40 -3.52 8.90
CA HIS A 377 3.55 -2.71 9.32
C HIS A 377 4.14 -1.92 8.15
N THR A 378 4.30 -2.54 6.98
CA THR A 378 4.83 -1.90 5.79
C THR A 378 3.90 -0.80 5.29
N PHE A 379 2.59 -1.02 5.27
CA PHE A 379 1.63 0.06 4.97
C PHE A 379 1.68 1.17 6.04
N ALA A 380 1.80 0.81 7.32
CA ALA A 380 1.95 1.80 8.40
C ALA A 380 3.21 2.65 8.24
N THR A 381 4.35 2.04 7.92
CA THR A 381 5.60 2.76 7.67
C THR A 381 5.55 3.61 6.39
N LEU A 382 4.97 3.08 5.32
CA LEU A 382 4.96 3.76 4.00
C LEU A 382 3.92 4.87 3.90
N VAL A 383 2.78 4.66 4.53
CA VAL A 383 1.58 5.48 4.34
C VAL A 383 1.21 6.24 5.62
N GLY A 384 1.80 5.91 6.77
CA GLY A 384 1.38 6.46 8.06
C GLY A 384 -0.01 5.95 8.46
N LEU A 385 -0.32 4.72 8.04
CA LEU A 385 -1.63 4.09 8.18
C LEU A 385 -1.52 2.77 8.96
N GLU A 386 -2.01 2.73 10.19
CA GLU A 386 -2.29 1.44 10.84
C GLU A 386 -3.56 0.82 10.24
N LEU A 387 -3.42 0.21 9.07
CA LEU A 387 -4.48 -0.59 8.46
C LEU A 387 -4.55 -1.93 9.19
N ARG A 388 -5.50 -2.03 10.13
CA ARG A 388 -5.95 -3.33 10.61
C ARG A 388 -7.26 -3.62 9.91
N PRO A 389 -7.37 -4.65 9.06
CA PRO A 389 -8.66 -5.07 8.52
C PRO A 389 -9.53 -5.53 9.68
N ARG A 390 -10.27 -4.59 10.26
CA ARG A 390 -11.30 -4.86 11.26
C ARG A 390 -12.47 -5.48 10.50
N ARG A 391 -13.23 -6.33 11.18
CA ARG A 391 -14.51 -6.83 10.68
C ARG A 391 -14.45 -7.85 9.53
N LEU A 392 -13.34 -8.59 9.42
CA LEU A 392 -13.19 -9.67 8.42
C LEU A 392 -14.24 -10.77 8.56
N ARG A 393 -14.65 -11.09 9.81
CA ARG A 393 -15.65 -12.14 10.06
C ARG A 393 -17.04 -11.67 9.65
N GLU A 394 -17.35 -10.43 9.97
CA GLU A 394 -18.60 -9.74 9.67
C GLU A 394 -18.77 -9.60 8.16
N ALA A 395 -17.70 -9.23 7.44
CA ALA A 395 -17.69 -9.21 5.98
C ALA A 395 -17.93 -10.60 5.38
N ALA A 396 -17.23 -11.64 5.86
CA ALA A 396 -17.46 -13.01 5.40
C ALA A 396 -18.91 -13.47 5.67
N ALA A 397 -19.45 -13.16 6.84
CA ALA A 397 -20.83 -13.48 7.19
C ALA A 397 -21.84 -12.79 6.26
N LEU A 398 -21.61 -11.52 5.89
CA LEU A 398 -22.45 -10.82 4.91
C LEU A 398 -22.42 -11.51 3.55
N TRP A 399 -21.24 -11.88 3.04
CA TRP A 399 -21.14 -12.57 1.76
C TRP A 399 -21.77 -13.96 1.78
N THR A 400 -21.63 -14.70 2.87
CA THR A 400 -22.31 -15.99 3.07
C THR A 400 -23.83 -15.82 3.07
N ALA A 401 -24.37 -14.87 3.85
CA ALA A 401 -25.81 -14.61 3.90
C ALA A 401 -26.36 -14.20 2.52
N LEU A 402 -25.61 -13.39 1.78
CA LEU A 402 -25.98 -12.96 0.43
C LEU A 402 -26.00 -14.13 -0.57
N GLU A 403 -25.02 -15.03 -0.48
CA GLU A 403 -24.97 -16.25 -1.29
C GLU A 403 -26.13 -17.20 -0.97
N GLU A 404 -26.43 -17.41 0.32
CA GLU A 404 -27.54 -18.26 0.75
C GLU A 404 -28.89 -17.73 0.23
N ALA A 405 -29.07 -16.41 0.22
CA ALA A 405 -30.33 -15.78 -0.19
C ALA A 405 -30.47 -15.60 -1.70
N ARG A 406 -29.37 -15.30 -2.41
CA ARG A 406 -29.41 -14.85 -3.83
C ARG A 406 -28.53 -15.68 -4.77
N GLY A 407 -27.87 -16.71 -4.27
CA GLY A 407 -26.94 -17.55 -5.04
C GLY A 407 -25.62 -16.85 -5.37
N VAL A 408 -24.74 -17.57 -6.06
CA VAL A 408 -23.40 -17.10 -6.46
C VAL A 408 -23.49 -15.86 -7.35
N GLU A 409 -24.39 -15.86 -8.33
CA GLU A 409 -24.59 -14.71 -9.22
C GLU A 409 -25.08 -13.48 -8.48
N GLY A 410 -26.03 -13.65 -7.54
CA GLY A 410 -26.55 -12.54 -6.74
C GLY A 410 -25.52 -11.98 -5.75
N ARG A 411 -24.66 -12.84 -5.21
CA ARG A 411 -23.51 -12.44 -4.40
C ARG A 411 -22.54 -11.59 -5.22
N ASP A 412 -22.13 -12.08 -6.38
CA ASP A 412 -21.09 -11.43 -7.19
C ASP A 412 -21.60 -10.17 -7.92
N ALA A 413 -22.91 -10.05 -8.16
CA ALA A 413 -23.53 -8.87 -8.78
C ALA A 413 -23.33 -7.57 -7.96
N VAL A 414 -23.05 -7.68 -6.65
CA VAL A 414 -22.71 -6.52 -5.82
C VAL A 414 -21.47 -5.78 -6.33
N TRP A 415 -20.56 -6.49 -7.01
CA TRP A 415 -19.38 -5.88 -7.60
C TRP A 415 -19.63 -5.09 -8.89
N GLU A 416 -20.83 -5.14 -9.47
CA GLU A 416 -21.12 -4.46 -10.75
C GLU A 416 -20.97 -2.94 -10.66
N HIS A 417 -21.22 -2.34 -9.50
CA HIS A 417 -21.13 -0.90 -9.30
C HIS A 417 -20.71 -0.53 -7.87
N PRO A 418 -19.87 0.51 -7.67
CA PRO A 418 -19.45 0.94 -6.32
C PRO A 418 -20.62 1.30 -5.39
N ASP A 419 -21.73 1.82 -5.93
CA ASP A 419 -22.91 2.20 -5.13
C ASP A 419 -23.68 1.00 -4.55
N LEU A 420 -23.42 -0.22 -5.04
CA LEU A 420 -24.02 -1.45 -4.50
C LEU A 420 -23.23 -2.00 -3.31
N MET A 421 -22.03 -1.47 -3.06
CA MET A 421 -21.15 -1.99 -2.02
C MET A 421 -21.75 -1.81 -0.62
N PRO A 422 -21.71 -2.85 0.23
CA PRO A 422 -22.08 -2.72 1.62
C PRO A 422 -21.26 -1.64 2.33
N SER A 423 -21.92 -0.91 3.20
CA SER A 423 -21.31 0.05 4.11
C SER A 423 -20.90 -0.61 5.43
N GLY A 424 -20.33 0.19 6.33
CA GLY A 424 -20.04 -0.27 7.69
C GLY A 424 -21.30 -0.70 8.45
N ASP A 425 -22.44 -0.04 8.24
CA ASP A 425 -23.70 -0.38 8.92
C ASP A 425 -24.26 -1.71 8.43
N ASP A 426 -24.07 -2.02 7.14
CA ASP A 426 -24.54 -3.27 6.53
C ASP A 426 -23.77 -4.48 7.05
N LEU A 427 -22.50 -4.29 7.41
CA LEU A 427 -21.70 -5.30 8.09
C LEU A 427 -22.18 -5.56 9.55
N ASP A 428 -22.89 -4.62 10.18
CA ASP A 428 -23.47 -4.82 11.52
C ASP A 428 -24.83 -5.53 11.45
N ASP A 429 -25.55 -5.37 10.34
CA ASP A 429 -26.83 -6.02 10.06
C ASP A 429 -26.88 -6.61 8.63
N PRO A 430 -26.23 -7.76 8.40
CA PRO A 430 -26.19 -8.39 7.09
C PRO A 430 -27.58 -8.76 6.55
N ASP A 431 -28.49 -9.20 7.43
CA ASP A 431 -29.84 -9.61 7.04
C ASP A 431 -30.62 -8.43 6.42
N ALA A 432 -30.50 -7.23 7.00
CA ALA A 432 -31.12 -6.04 6.45
C ALA A 432 -30.56 -5.67 5.06
N PHE A 433 -29.26 -5.86 4.82
CA PHE A 433 -28.68 -5.64 3.50
C PHE A 433 -29.19 -6.68 2.48
N VAL A 434 -29.21 -7.96 2.86
CA VAL A 434 -29.60 -9.09 2.00
C VAL A 434 -31.06 -9.03 1.60
N HIS A 435 -31.95 -8.59 2.48
CA HIS A 435 -33.39 -8.50 2.20
C HIS A 435 -33.88 -7.10 1.81
N GLY A 436 -32.97 -6.12 1.81
CA GLY A 436 -33.29 -4.71 1.64
C GLY A 436 -33.80 -4.10 2.95
N ARG A 437 -33.42 -2.85 3.21
CA ARG A 437 -33.80 -2.07 4.39
C ARG A 437 -35.28 -1.63 4.29
N GLY A 438 -36.19 -2.61 4.27
CA GLY A 438 -37.62 -2.44 4.08
C GLY A 438 -37.99 -1.99 2.67
N GLU A 439 -38.96 -2.66 2.07
CA GLU A 439 -39.61 -2.33 0.78
C GLU A 439 -40.30 -0.93 0.75
N SER A 440 -40.05 -0.04 1.71
CA SER A 440 -40.79 1.22 1.89
C SER A 440 -40.27 2.41 1.10
N ALA A 441 -39.05 2.37 0.54
CA ALA A 441 -38.50 3.50 -0.23
C ALA A 441 -38.73 3.37 -1.75
N ALA A 442 -38.91 2.15 -2.27
CA ALA A 442 -39.17 1.93 -3.70
C ALA A 442 -40.63 2.21 -4.09
N ASP A 443 -41.57 2.07 -3.15
CA ASP A 443 -42.99 2.40 -3.35
C ASP A 443 -43.28 3.92 -3.37
N GLU A 444 -42.30 4.77 -3.06
CA GLU A 444 -42.47 6.23 -3.04
C GLU A 444 -42.03 6.93 -4.34
N ILE A 445 -41.37 6.21 -5.26
CA ILE A 445 -41.03 6.75 -6.58
C ILE A 445 -42.19 6.50 -7.54
N ASP A 446 -43.18 7.39 -7.50
CA ASP A 446 -44.25 7.39 -8.49
C ASP A 446 -43.69 7.81 -9.86
N ILE A 447 -43.51 6.87 -10.79
CA ILE A 447 -42.97 7.14 -12.13
C ILE A 447 -43.91 8.05 -12.97
N THR A 448 -45.16 8.25 -12.54
CA THR A 448 -46.12 9.12 -13.26
C THR A 448 -45.80 10.61 -13.16
N GLN A 449 -45.03 11.05 -12.14
CA GLN A 449 -44.55 12.43 -12.03
C GLN A 449 -43.45 12.77 -13.06
N PHE A 450 -42.83 11.78 -13.71
CA PHE A 450 -41.87 11.98 -14.81
C PHE A 450 -42.46 11.74 -16.21
N THR A 451 -43.68 11.23 -16.31
CA THR A 451 -44.32 10.83 -17.58
C THR A 451 -45.67 11.47 -17.86
N GLY A 452 -46.13 12.38 -16.99
CA GLY A 452 -47.34 13.17 -17.22
C GLY A 452 -47.27 14.03 -18.50
N PRO A 453 -48.35 14.13 -19.30
CA PRO A 453 -48.36 14.94 -20.51
C PRO A 453 -48.17 16.41 -20.15
N ALA A 454 -47.20 17.06 -20.81
CA ALA A 454 -46.98 18.49 -20.72
C ALA A 454 -48.15 19.26 -21.36
N GLU A 455 -49.24 19.43 -20.61
CA GLU A 455 -50.34 20.32 -20.99
C GLU A 455 -50.29 21.59 -20.13
N GLY A 456 -50.08 22.74 -20.78
CA GLY A 456 -50.63 24.01 -20.30
C GLY A 456 -49.69 25.15 -19.93
N ALA A 457 -48.52 25.31 -20.55
CA ALA A 457 -47.81 26.59 -20.54
C ALA A 457 -48.34 27.49 -21.68
N ALA A 458 -49.47 28.15 -21.46
CA ALA A 458 -49.96 29.23 -22.33
C ALA A 458 -50.74 30.27 -21.53
N GLY A 459 -50.03 31.34 -21.17
CA GLY A 459 -50.49 32.74 -21.05
C GLY A 459 -51.71 33.05 -20.19
N ASP A 460 -51.49 33.81 -19.10
CA ASP A 460 -51.93 35.20 -19.15
C ASP A 460 -51.08 36.07 -18.21
N SER A 461 -50.79 37.27 -18.71
CA SER A 461 -50.00 38.30 -18.06
C SER A 461 -50.88 39.53 -17.96
N ALA A 462 -51.24 39.93 -16.75
CA ALA A 462 -51.76 41.26 -16.48
C ALA A 462 -51.49 41.67 -15.02
N ASP A 463 -50.70 42.75 -14.92
CA ASP A 463 -50.61 43.77 -13.87
C ASP A 463 -51.56 43.68 -12.66
N GLU A 464 -50.99 43.79 -11.46
CA GLU A 464 -51.19 45.00 -10.65
C GLU A 464 -50.18 45.08 -9.49
N ALA A 465 -49.38 46.15 -9.49
CA ALA A 465 -48.54 46.56 -8.39
C ALA A 465 -49.28 47.61 -7.54
N ALA A 466 -49.48 47.35 -6.25
CA ALA A 466 -49.71 48.40 -5.25
C ALA A 466 -49.29 47.95 -3.83
N SER A 467 -48.14 48.47 -3.46
CA SER A 467 -47.59 48.78 -2.13
C SER A 467 -48.57 48.83 -0.93
N GLU A 468 -48.17 48.09 0.11
CA GLU A 468 -48.18 48.39 1.56
C GLU A 468 -49.08 49.51 2.13
N GLY A 469 -49.81 49.14 3.20
CA GLY A 469 -49.70 49.85 4.48
C GLY A 469 -51.00 50.29 5.17
N THR A 470 -51.11 49.91 6.46
CA THR A 470 -52.07 50.36 7.51
C THR A 470 -53.47 49.72 7.46
N GLY A 471 -54.11 49.27 8.54
CA GLY A 471 -53.87 49.27 9.97
C GLY A 471 -55.20 48.94 10.69
N GLU A 472 -55.10 48.34 11.88
CA GLU A 472 -56.06 48.40 13.00
C GLU A 472 -57.29 47.45 13.09
N GLN A 473 -57.19 46.57 14.10
CA GLN A 473 -58.17 46.16 15.15
C GLN A 473 -59.68 46.14 14.87
N ASP A 474 -60.33 45.01 15.16
CA ASP A 474 -61.01 44.69 16.45
C ASP A 474 -62.19 43.70 16.22
N GLY A 475 -62.57 42.93 17.24
CA GLY A 475 -63.95 42.41 17.32
C GLY A 475 -64.21 40.92 17.53
N ARG A 476 -63.70 40.37 18.63
CA ARG A 476 -64.28 39.32 19.52
C ARG A 476 -65.75 38.87 19.31
N LYS A 477 -66.00 37.54 19.38
CA LYS A 477 -67.03 36.81 20.20
C LYS A 477 -67.00 35.30 19.85
N GLU A 478 -66.66 34.38 20.77
CA GLU A 478 -67.57 33.65 21.70
C GLU A 478 -68.81 33.08 21.00
N GLY A 479 -69.15 31.78 21.00
CA GLY A 479 -68.87 30.67 21.91
C GLY A 479 -69.60 29.37 21.41
N PRO A 480 -69.86 28.37 22.27
CA PRO A 480 -69.65 26.94 21.99
C PRO A 480 -70.94 26.07 21.94
N ASP A 481 -70.78 24.75 22.12
CA ASP A 481 -71.75 23.63 22.21
C ASP A 481 -72.12 22.94 20.88
N GLY A 482 -72.20 21.60 20.79
CA GLY A 482 -72.12 20.54 21.80
C GLY A 482 -72.68 19.22 21.23
N GLY A 483 -72.33 18.10 21.89
CA GLY A 483 -72.92 16.75 21.70
C GLY A 483 -72.29 15.93 20.56
N GLY A 484 -71.85 14.69 20.72
CA GLY A 484 -72.27 13.63 21.64
C GLY A 484 -72.75 12.42 20.82
N THR A 485 -72.47 11.21 21.32
CA THR A 485 -72.80 9.85 20.80
C THR A 485 -71.87 9.35 19.69
N ASP A 486 -70.98 8.36 19.88
CA ASP A 486 -71.05 7.02 20.51
C ASP A 486 -71.66 5.93 19.59
N GLU A 487 -70.95 4.80 19.61
CA GLU A 487 -71.25 3.45 19.11
C GLU A 487 -71.29 3.13 17.60
N GLY A 488 -70.57 2.05 17.26
CA GLY A 488 -70.76 1.31 16.01
C GLY A 488 -69.62 0.35 15.64
N SER A 489 -69.43 -0.73 16.41
CA SER A 489 -68.59 -1.88 16.03
C SER A 489 -69.06 -2.54 14.73
N ALA A 490 -68.10 -2.85 13.85
CA ALA A 490 -67.93 -4.13 13.15
C ALA A 490 -66.57 -4.14 12.44
#